data_AF-Q5JHV0-F1
#
_entry.id   AF-Q5JHV0-F1
#
_cell.length_a   1.000
_cell.length_b   1.000
_cell.length_c   1.000
_cell.angle_alpha   90.00
_cell.angle_beta   90.00
_cell.angle_gamma   90.00
#
_symmetry.space_group_name_H-M   'P 1'
#
loop_
_entity.id
_entity.type
_entity.pdbx_description
1 polymer ?
#
loop_
_entity_poly.entity_id
_entity_poly.type
_entity_poly.pdbx_seq_one_letter_code
_entity_poly.pdbx_strand_id
1 'polypeptide(L)'
;MIQFQFIVAFLMIALGIYAFLAKRNLLKLVLALNIIDAGIHLLLISLGYRMELNEVPTAPIYTGYETLKSPMVGPLPQALVLTSIVIGVCVLSLAVALTINAYRHYGTLDVRALRRLRG
;
A
#
# COMPACT_ATOMS: atom_id res chain seq x y z
N MET A 1 11.59 18.37 0.04
CA MET A 1 10.38 17.59 -0.31
C MET A 1 10.57 16.11 0.01
N ILE A 2 10.97 15.71 1.21
CA ILE A 2 10.95 14.29 1.63
C ILE A 2 10.19 14.20 2.95
N GLN A 3 10.41 15.18 3.82
CA GLN A 3 9.68 15.35 5.08
C GLN A 3 8.15 15.39 4.88
N PHE A 4 7.65 16.06 3.84
CA PHE A 4 6.21 16.09 3.55
C PHE A 4 5.66 14.70 3.18
N GLN A 5 6.38 13.94 2.35
CA GLN A 5 5.99 12.60 1.95
C GLN A 5 5.98 11.63 3.13
N PHE A 6 6.94 11.75 4.05
CA PHE A 6 6.90 10.96 5.28
C PHE A 6 5.67 11.26 6.12
N ILE A 7 5.33 12.55 6.32
CA ILE A 7 4.13 12.94 7.05
C ILE A 7 2.87 12.37 6.40
N VAL A 8 2.75 12.49 5.07
CA VAL A 8 1.61 11.95 4.31
C VAL A 8 1.54 10.43 4.42
N ALA A 9 2.67 9.72 4.29
CA ALA A 9 2.71 8.27 4.42
C ALA A 9 2.29 7.80 5.81
N PHE A 10 2.81 8.44 6.88
CA PHE A 10 2.39 8.15 8.24
C PHE A 10 0.90 8.44 8.46
N LEU A 11 0.39 9.53 7.92
CA LEU A 11 -1.03 9.88 8.02
C LEU A 11 -1.92 8.87 7.29
N MET A 12 -1.52 8.39 6.11
CA MET A 12 -2.23 7.33 5.39
C MET A 12 -2.26 6.02 6.18
N ILE A 13 -1.12 5.60 6.73
CA ILE A 13 -1.04 4.39 7.57
C ILE A 13 -1.93 4.55 8.81
N ALA A 14 -1.84 5.67 9.51
CA ALA A 14 -2.65 5.94 10.71
C ALA A 14 -4.15 5.97 10.38
N LEU A 15 -4.55 6.60 9.27
CA LEU A 15 -5.94 6.66 8.82
C LEU A 15 -6.46 5.29 8.38
N GLY A 16 -5.63 4.48 7.73
CA GLY A 16 -5.94 3.11 7.38
C GLY A 16 -6.16 2.23 8.62
N ILE A 17 -5.25 2.31 9.60
CA ILE A 17 -5.39 1.60 10.89
C ILE A 17 -6.67 2.06 11.61
N TYR A 18 -6.92 3.37 11.69
CA TYR A 18 -8.13 3.91 12.28
C TYR A 18 -9.40 3.39 11.59
N ALA A 19 -9.43 3.42 10.25
CA ALA A 19 -10.56 2.92 9.47
C ALA A 19 -10.77 1.42 9.69
N PHE A 20 -9.69 0.64 9.81
CA PHE A 20 -9.75 -0.80 10.06
C PHE A 20 -10.38 -1.13 11.42
N LEU A 21 -10.05 -0.36 12.47
CA LEU A 21 -10.61 -0.58 13.82
C LEU A 21 -12.03 0.00 13.98
N ALA A 22 -12.30 1.15 13.37
CA ALA A 22 -13.55 1.89 13.61
C ALA A 22 -14.72 1.39 12.74
N LYS A 23 -14.44 0.87 11.54
CA LYS A 23 -15.48 0.43 10.61
C LYS A 23 -15.86 -1.03 10.88
N ARG A 24 -17.13 -1.36 10.59
CA ARG A 24 -17.70 -2.71 10.81
C ARG A 24 -18.07 -3.45 9.52
N ASN A 25 -18.13 -2.71 8.42
CA ASN A 25 -18.52 -3.27 7.13
C ASN A 25 -17.28 -3.91 6.48
N LEU A 26 -17.36 -5.21 6.16
CA LEU A 26 -16.26 -5.98 5.57
C LEU A 26 -15.59 -5.28 4.39
N LEU A 27 -16.37 -4.67 3.48
CA LEU A 27 -15.81 -3.99 2.32
C LEU A 27 -14.98 -2.76 2.72
N LYS A 28 -15.39 -2.04 3.77
CA LYS A 28 -14.61 -0.92 4.31
C LYS A 28 -13.33 -1.39 5.01
N LEU A 29 -13.33 -2.57 5.63
CA LEU A 29 -12.11 -3.16 6.19
C LEU A 29 -11.12 -3.52 5.08
N VAL A 30 -11.60 -4.12 4.00
CA VAL A 30 -10.77 -4.45 2.83
C VAL A 30 -10.15 -3.19 2.20
N LEU A 31 -10.93 -2.11 2.07
CA LEU A 31 -10.41 -0.82 1.62
C LEU A 31 -9.41 -0.20 2.61
N ALA A 32 -9.65 -0.35 3.91
CA ALA A 32 -8.71 0.14 4.93
C ALA A 32 -7.35 -0.55 4.83
N LEU A 33 -7.31 -1.87 4.58
CA LEU A 33 -6.08 -2.61 4.32
C LEU A 33 -5.33 -2.08 3.08
N ASN A 34 -6.05 -1.80 1.99
CA ASN A 34 -5.46 -1.23 0.78
C ASN A 34 -4.81 0.15 1.03
N ILE A 35 -5.47 1.01 1.84
CA ILE A 35 -4.92 2.32 2.21
C ILE A 35 -3.63 2.19 3.04
N ILE A 36 -3.56 1.20 3.94
CA ILE A 36 -2.35 0.91 4.72
C ILE A 36 -1.21 0.50 3.78
N ASP A 37 -1.45 -0.44 2.86
CA ASP A 37 -0.45 -0.89 1.88
C ASP A 37 0.08 0.29 1.04
N ALA A 38 -0.80 1.14 0.53
CA ALA A 38 -0.42 2.32 -0.24
C ALA A 38 0.46 3.29 0.57
N GLY A 39 0.14 3.49 1.86
CA GLY A 39 0.96 4.30 2.77
C GLY A 39 2.35 3.70 3.00
N ILE A 40 2.44 2.37 3.16
CA ILE A 40 3.72 1.66 3.28
C ILE A 40 4.54 1.76 2.00
N HIS A 41 3.93 1.61 0.82
CA HIS A 41 4.62 1.76 -0.47
C HIS A 41 5.19 3.17 -0.63
N LEU A 42 4.40 4.19 -0.29
CA LEU A 42 4.85 5.59 -0.34
C LEU A 42 6.04 5.83 0.61
N LEU A 43 5.98 5.27 1.83
CA LEU A 43 7.07 5.35 2.80
C LEU A 43 8.35 4.70 2.24
N LEU A 44 8.22 3.50 1.68
CA LEU A 44 9.34 2.70 1.20
C LEU A 44 10.03 3.34 -0.02
N ILE A 45 9.26 3.87 -0.96
CA ILE A 45 9.81 4.64 -2.10
C ILE A 45 10.51 5.91 -1.61
N SER A 46 9.92 6.62 -0.64
CA SER A 46 10.49 7.86 -0.11
C SER A 46 11.84 7.65 0.59
N LEU A 47 12.07 6.47 1.19
CA LEU A 47 13.37 6.09 1.78
C LEU A 47 14.45 5.82 0.72
N GLY A 48 14.05 5.43 -0.50
CA GLY A 48 14.97 5.17 -1.61
C GLY A 48 15.47 6.40 -2.34
N TYR A 49 14.88 7.56 -2.06
CA TYR A 49 15.22 8.82 -2.71
C TYR A 49 16.49 9.41 -2.10
N ARG A 50 17.59 9.37 -2.86
CA ARG A 50 18.86 10.00 -2.48
C ARG A 50 18.94 11.38 -3.13
N MET A 51 18.99 12.43 -2.30
CA MET A 51 19.43 13.75 -2.75
C MET A 51 20.93 13.83 -2.58
N GLU A 52 21.67 13.67 -3.67
CA GLU A 52 23.02 14.25 -3.72
C GLU A 52 22.87 15.74 -4.00
N LEU A 53 23.67 16.54 -3.29
CA LEU A 53 23.34 17.91 -2.89
C LEU A 53 23.15 18.92 -4.03
N ASN A 54 23.38 18.54 -5.30
CA ASN A 54 23.36 19.47 -6.44
C ASN A 54 22.74 18.91 -7.74
N GLU A 55 22.23 17.68 -7.76
CA GLU A 55 21.69 17.08 -9.01
C GLU A 55 20.35 16.38 -8.77
N VAL A 56 19.42 16.54 -9.72
CA VAL A 56 18.12 15.86 -9.66
C VAL A 56 18.33 14.40 -10.02
N PRO A 57 18.11 13.46 -9.08
CA PRO A 57 18.42 12.07 -9.32
C PRO A 57 17.47 11.47 -10.36
N THR A 58 18.01 10.66 -11.27
CA THR A 58 17.25 9.99 -12.33
C THR A 58 16.83 8.57 -11.93
N ALA A 59 15.94 7.98 -12.72
CA ALA A 59 15.55 6.58 -12.57
C ALA A 59 16.77 5.65 -12.80
N PRO A 60 16.85 4.48 -12.12
CA PRO A 60 17.98 3.57 -12.22
C PRO A 60 17.91 2.75 -13.53
N ILE A 61 18.03 3.43 -14.66
CA ILE A 61 17.94 2.86 -16.02
C ILE A 61 19.16 3.36 -16.80
N TYR A 62 19.99 2.44 -17.29
CA TYR A 62 21.25 2.75 -17.96
C TYR A 62 21.11 3.15 -19.44
N THR A 63 19.96 2.91 -20.06
CA THR A 63 19.72 3.26 -21.46
C THR A 63 19.69 4.78 -21.64
N GLY A 64 20.62 5.36 -22.41
CA GLY A 64 20.72 6.81 -22.59
C GLY A 64 21.41 7.56 -21.44
N TYR A 65 22.16 6.85 -20.58
CA TYR A 65 22.84 7.44 -19.42
C TYR A 65 23.98 8.41 -19.79
N GLU A 66 24.59 8.23 -20.97
CA GLU A 66 25.72 9.05 -21.43
C GLU A 66 25.38 10.55 -21.54
N THR A 67 24.11 10.86 -21.81
CA THR A 67 23.58 12.24 -21.89
C THR A 67 23.22 12.85 -20.54
N LEU A 68 22.95 12.05 -19.51
CA LEU A 68 22.28 12.52 -18.29
C LEU A 68 23.22 12.64 -17.09
N LYS A 69 24.35 11.91 -17.04
CA LYS A 69 25.43 11.97 -16.02
C LYS A 69 25.00 12.41 -14.60
N SER A 70 23.82 11.99 -14.18
CA SER A 70 23.18 12.40 -12.94
C SER A 70 23.14 11.20 -11.98
N PRO A 71 23.14 11.41 -10.66
CA PRO A 71 22.95 10.35 -9.69
C PRO A 71 21.65 9.60 -9.93
N MET A 72 21.65 8.29 -9.69
CA MET A 72 20.45 7.47 -9.79
C MET A 72 19.85 7.23 -8.40
N VAL A 73 18.52 7.13 -8.31
CA VAL A 73 17.85 6.70 -7.07
C VAL A 73 18.16 5.22 -6.76
N GLY A 74 18.00 4.84 -5.49
CA GLY A 74 18.25 3.45 -5.08
C GLY A 74 17.27 2.46 -5.74
N PRO A 75 17.75 1.40 -6.40
CA PRO A 75 16.88 0.42 -7.06
C PRO A 75 16.23 -0.57 -6.06
N LEU A 76 16.80 -0.75 -4.86
CA LEU A 76 16.31 -1.72 -3.88
C LEU A 76 14.86 -1.47 -3.45
N PRO A 77 14.45 -0.24 -3.08
CA PRO A 77 13.08 0.01 -2.65
C PRO A 77 12.05 -0.20 -3.77
N GLN A 78 12.43 0.01 -5.03
CA GLN A 78 11.56 -0.21 -6.19
C GLN A 78 11.23 -1.69 -6.37
N ALA A 79 12.22 -2.57 -6.25
CA ALA A 79 12.02 -4.03 -6.33
C ALA A 79 11.15 -4.56 -5.18
N LEU A 80 11.37 -4.06 -3.95
CA LEU A 80 10.57 -4.41 -2.78
C LEU A 80 9.10 -4.00 -2.94
N VAL A 81 8.85 -2.78 -3.43
CA VAL A 81 7.48 -2.28 -3.64
C VAL A 81 6.78 -3.05 -4.74
N LEU A 82 7.44 -3.35 -5.86
CA LEU A 82 6.85 -4.14 -6.95
C LEU A 82 6.36 -5.51 -6.44
N THR A 83 7.18 -6.17 -5.63
CA THR A 83 6.84 -7.47 -5.03
C THR A 83 5.67 -7.34 -4.06
N SER A 84 5.67 -6.29 -3.22
CA SER A 84 4.60 -6.01 -2.27
C SER A 84 3.26 -5.69 -2.97
N ILE A 85 3.27 -4.94 -4.08
CA ILE A 85 2.06 -4.64 -4.86
C ILE A 85 1.40 -5.93 -5.36
N VAL A 86 2.18 -6.86 -5.91
CA VAL A 86 1.65 -8.14 -6.40
C VAL A 86 0.99 -8.93 -5.25
N ILE A 87 1.65 -9.03 -4.11
CA ILE A 87 1.10 -9.70 -2.92
C ILE A 87 -0.19 -8.99 -2.45
N GLY A 88 -0.19 -7.66 -2.41
CA GLY A 88 -1.35 -6.86 -2.00
C GLY A 88 -2.57 -7.12 -2.88
N VAL A 89 -2.41 -7.19 -4.20
CA VAL A 89 -3.51 -7.51 -5.13
C VAL A 89 -4.03 -8.92 -4.92
N CYS A 90 -3.16 -9.91 -4.68
CA CYS A 90 -3.56 -11.28 -4.38
C CYS A 90 -4.40 -11.37 -3.10
N VAL A 91 -3.95 -10.72 -2.02
CA VAL A 91 -4.67 -10.68 -0.74
C VAL A 91 -6.00 -9.93 -0.89
N LEU A 92 -6.01 -8.81 -1.61
CA LEU A 92 -7.23 -8.03 -1.88
C LEU A 92 -8.27 -8.87 -2.63
N SER A 93 -7.84 -9.55 -3.70
CA SER A 93 -8.71 -10.43 -4.49
C SER A 93 -9.33 -11.54 -3.62
N LEU A 94 -8.51 -12.21 -2.80
CA LEU A 94 -8.99 -13.23 -1.88
C LEU A 94 -9.96 -12.66 -0.84
N ALA A 95 -9.66 -11.50 -0.25
CA ALA A 95 -10.51 -10.86 0.75
C ALA A 95 -11.87 -10.46 0.17
N VAL A 96 -11.89 -9.94 -1.06
CA VAL A 96 -13.14 -9.60 -1.78
C VAL A 96 -13.93 -10.88 -2.12
N ALA A 97 -13.27 -11.93 -2.61
CA ALA A 97 -13.92 -13.21 -2.90
C ALA A 97 -14.57 -13.81 -1.63
N LEU A 98 -13.86 -13.78 -0.50
CA LEU A 98 -14.40 -14.20 0.80
C LEU A 98 -15.56 -13.31 1.26
N THR A 99 -15.46 -11.99 1.05
CA THR A 99 -16.54 -11.05 1.39
C THR A 99 -17.80 -11.34 0.58
N ILE A 100 -17.68 -11.61 -0.72
CA ILE A 100 -18.81 -12.00 -1.59
C ILE A 100 -19.40 -13.33 -1.13
N ASN A 101 -18.56 -14.32 -0.81
CA ASN A 101 -19.00 -15.62 -0.34
C ASN A 101 -19.77 -15.50 1.00
N ALA A 102 -19.21 -14.77 1.97
CA ALA A 102 -19.86 -14.49 3.24
C ALA A 102 -21.22 -13.79 3.06
N TYR A 103 -21.30 -12.82 2.13
CA TYR A 103 -22.56 -12.14 1.83
C TYR A 103 -23.62 -13.09 1.27
N ARG A 104 -23.22 -14.06 0.42
CA ARG A 104 -24.15 -15.08 -0.12
C ARG A 104 -24.72 -16.01 0.96
N HIS A 105 -23.94 -16.35 1.98
CA HIS A 105 -24.40 -17.25 3.05
C HIS A 105 -25.18 -16.53 4.17
N TYR A 106 -24.75 -15.33 4.56
CA TYR A 106 -25.29 -14.64 5.74
C TYR A 106 -26.16 -13.43 5.41
N GLY A 107 -26.15 -12.95 4.16
CA GLY A 107 -26.93 -11.78 3.72
C GLY A 107 -26.49 -10.44 4.34
N THR A 108 -25.37 -10.42 5.07
CA THR A 108 -24.88 -9.24 5.80
C THR A 108 -23.38 -9.05 5.58
N LEU A 109 -22.96 -7.78 5.60
CA LEU A 109 -21.56 -7.36 5.52
C LEU A 109 -21.03 -6.88 6.88
N ASP A 110 -21.82 -6.99 7.96
CA ASP A 110 -21.40 -6.61 9.30
C ASP A 110 -20.61 -7.74 9.97
N VAL A 111 -19.36 -7.46 10.31
CA VAL A 111 -18.44 -8.38 10.99
C VAL A 111 -19.03 -8.94 12.29
N ARG A 112 -19.83 -8.16 13.04
CA ARG A 112 -20.43 -8.64 14.29
C ARG A 112 -21.58 -9.62 14.06
N ALA A 113 -22.31 -9.46 12.97
CA ALA A 113 -23.42 -10.35 12.63
C ALA A 113 -22.92 -11.74 12.21
N LEU A 114 -21.68 -11.83 11.71
CA LEU A 114 -20.99 -13.07 11.33
C LEU A 114 -20.49 -13.90 12.53
N ARG A 115 -20.77 -13.47 13.77
CA ARG A 115 -20.27 -14.10 15.00
C ARG A 115 -20.97 -15.43 15.36
N ARG A 116 -22.05 -15.80 14.68
CA ARG A 116 -22.68 -17.12 14.81
C ARG A 116 -22.25 -18.01 13.65
N LEU A 117 -21.18 -18.77 13.87
CA LEU A 117 -20.92 -19.99 13.11
C LEU A 117 -22.11 -20.93 13.36
N ARG A 118 -23.11 -20.89 12.47
CA ARG A 118 -24.08 -21.98 12.32
C ARG A 118 -23.36 -23.07 11.54
N GLY A 119 -22.53 -23.82 12.25
CA GLY A 119 -22.11 -25.17 11.89
C GLY A 119 -23.03 -26.16 12.55
#